data_AF-A0A2A2KG48-F1
#
_entry.id   AF-A0A2A2KG48-F1
#
_cell.length_a   1.000
_cell.length_b   1.000
_cell.length_c   1.000
_cell.angle_alpha   90.00
_cell.angle_beta   90.00
_cell.angle_gamma   90.00
#
_symmetry.space_group_name_H-M   'P 1'
#
loop_
_entity.id
_entity.type
_entity.pdbx_description
1 polymer ?
#
loop_
_entity_poly.entity_id
_entity_poly.type
_entity_poly.pdbx_seq_one_letter_code
_entity_poly.pdbx_strand_id
1 'polypeptide(L)'
;MNATLLSIVTISTFIGMATRRVKFYFPLAFLVFWGVIVISRNLIIVGFLQCLFVFLFIKGAPRPAQMLTLLLLGLLFIMAFGWIGDLRSGAAAFYELAQPSQSYPDFLPSGFLWVYIYITTPLNNLVHQTMTSAPEWNWGLTNSMALLLPSVIRNIFYDSADFFKGDLVTEAFNVSTAFMDMYRDLGFPGMMALSFIIGSVSRLVYDHNSIRAVLFSAVLLQCALLSIFFNHYFYLPILFQYPLIALFPFGRKNCLEVTEENSDLAFA
;
A
#
# COMPACT_ATOMS: atom_id res chain seq x y z
N MET A 1 -6.34 -12.32 -1.17
CA MET A 1 -6.01 -11.33 -2.22
C MET A 1 -5.46 -12.07 -3.43
N ASN A 2 -5.82 -11.69 -4.66
CA ASN A 2 -5.45 -12.43 -5.87
C ASN A 2 -4.22 -11.79 -6.55
N ALA A 3 -3.05 -12.40 -6.36
CA ALA A 3 -1.78 -11.94 -6.92
C ALA A 3 -1.83 -11.85 -8.45
N THR A 4 -2.40 -12.86 -9.10
CA THR A 4 -2.52 -12.95 -10.56
C THR A 4 -3.33 -11.81 -11.13
N LEU A 5 -4.47 -11.49 -10.51
CA LEU A 5 -5.30 -10.37 -10.94
C LEU A 5 -4.55 -9.04 -10.84
N LEU A 6 -3.85 -8.79 -9.72
CA LEU A 6 -3.05 -7.57 -9.54
C LEU A 6 -1.92 -7.46 -10.57
N SER A 7 -1.17 -8.54 -10.81
CA SER A 7 -0.13 -8.57 -11.84
C SER A 7 -0.70 -8.29 -13.23
N ILE A 8 -1.83 -8.91 -13.59
CA ILE A 8 -2.48 -8.68 -14.89
C ILE A 8 -2.90 -7.23 -15.03
N VAL A 9 -3.51 -6.64 -14.00
CA VAL A 9 -3.93 -5.24 -14.02
C VAL A 9 -2.74 -4.32 -14.20
N THR A 10 -1.67 -4.50 -13.43
CA THR A 10 -0.48 -3.64 -13.47
C THR A 10 0.24 -3.74 -14.82
N ILE A 11 0.38 -4.95 -15.37
CA ILE A 11 0.94 -5.17 -16.72
C ILE A 11 0.03 -4.57 -17.80
N SER A 12 -1.28 -4.80 -17.72
CA SER A 12 -2.23 -4.32 -18.73
C SER A 12 -2.31 -2.79 -18.73
N THR A 13 -2.27 -2.15 -17.57
CA THR A 13 -2.22 -0.70 -17.45
C THR A 13 -0.96 -0.14 -18.14
N PHE A 14 0.21 -0.75 -17.91
CA PHE A 14 1.44 -0.35 -18.60
C PHE A 14 1.30 -0.46 -20.13
N ILE A 15 0.82 -1.60 -20.64
CA ILE A 15 0.63 -1.82 -22.08
C ILE A 15 -0.43 -0.86 -22.65
N GLY A 16 -1.52 -0.64 -21.94
CA GLY A 16 -2.60 0.26 -22.33
C GLY A 16 -2.14 1.70 -22.46
N MET A 17 -1.27 2.15 -21.55
CA MET A 17 -0.65 3.47 -21.61
C MET A 17 0.39 3.58 -22.72
N ALA A 18 1.24 2.56 -22.89
CA ALA A 18 2.26 2.52 -23.93
C ALA A 18 1.67 2.47 -25.35
N THR A 19 0.56 1.73 -25.54
CA THR A 19 -0.08 1.53 -26.86
C THR A 19 -1.29 2.42 -27.11
N ARG A 20 -1.74 3.20 -26.11
CA ARG A 20 -2.98 4.00 -26.11
C ARG A 20 -4.26 3.22 -26.44
N ARG A 21 -4.27 1.89 -26.24
CA ARG A 21 -5.42 1.03 -26.56
C ARG A 21 -6.31 0.82 -25.33
N VAL A 22 -7.56 1.27 -25.44
CA VAL A 22 -8.55 1.22 -24.34
C VAL A 22 -8.86 -0.19 -23.82
N LYS A 23 -8.70 -1.22 -24.67
CA LYS A 23 -8.99 -2.62 -24.33
C LYS A 23 -8.18 -3.12 -23.13
N PHE A 24 -6.99 -2.58 -22.90
CA PHE A 24 -6.12 -2.99 -21.80
C PHE A 24 -6.53 -2.43 -20.43
N TYR A 25 -7.53 -1.54 -20.36
CA TYR A 25 -8.12 -1.11 -19.09
C TYR A 25 -9.28 -2.01 -18.62
N PHE A 26 -9.70 -2.98 -19.42
CA PHE A 26 -10.75 -3.93 -19.03
C PHE A 26 -10.41 -4.73 -17.75
N PRO A 27 -9.17 -5.23 -17.56
CA PRO A 27 -8.79 -5.90 -16.31
C PRO A 27 -8.93 -5.00 -15.07
N LEU A 28 -8.70 -3.69 -15.19
CA LEU A 28 -8.87 -2.74 -14.09
C LEU A 28 -10.36 -2.61 -13.71
N ALA A 29 -11.25 -2.50 -14.70
CA ALA A 29 -12.69 -2.49 -14.46
C ALA A 29 -13.15 -3.81 -13.80
N PHE A 30 -12.63 -4.94 -14.27
CA PHE A 30 -12.88 -6.24 -13.65
C PHE A 30 -12.36 -6.32 -12.21
N LEU A 31 -11.18 -5.74 -11.90
CA LEU A 31 -10.66 -5.70 -10.54
C LEU A 31 -11.57 -4.92 -9.60
N VAL A 32 -12.10 -3.78 -10.03
CA VAL A 32 -13.06 -3.00 -9.24
C VAL A 32 -14.34 -3.79 -9.00
N PHE A 33 -14.92 -4.34 -10.08
CA PHE A 33 -16.12 -5.17 -10.01
C PHE A 33 -15.94 -6.37 -9.06
N TRP A 34 -14.85 -7.12 -9.23
CA TRP A 34 -14.53 -8.26 -8.39
C TRP A 34 -14.27 -7.85 -6.94
N GLY A 35 -13.51 -6.77 -6.73
CA GLY A 35 -13.21 -6.23 -5.41
C GLY A 35 -14.46 -5.84 -4.62
N VAL A 36 -15.48 -5.32 -5.29
CA VAL A 36 -16.79 -5.04 -4.68
C VAL A 36 -17.52 -6.33 -4.31
N ILE A 37 -17.56 -7.32 -5.21
CA ILE A 37 -18.19 -8.62 -4.94
C ILE A 37 -17.58 -9.32 -3.73
N VAL A 38 -16.24 -9.36 -3.64
CA VAL A 38 -15.53 -9.99 -2.53
C VAL A 38 -15.35 -9.06 -1.31
N ILE A 39 -15.94 -7.86 -1.35
CA ILE A 39 -15.87 -6.84 -0.28
C ILE A 39 -14.41 -6.57 0.15
N SER A 40 -13.48 -6.60 -0.81
CA SER A 40 -12.05 -6.46 -0.56
C SER A 40 -11.57 -5.05 -0.93
N ARG A 41 -11.75 -4.12 0.01
CA ARG A 41 -11.25 -2.73 -0.12
C ARG A 41 -9.75 -2.68 -0.37
N ASN A 42 -8.99 -3.55 0.30
CA ASN A 42 -7.53 -3.63 0.13
C ASN A 42 -7.13 -3.95 -1.32
N LEU A 43 -7.79 -4.92 -1.97
CA LEU A 43 -7.51 -5.29 -3.35
C LEU A 43 -7.66 -4.09 -4.31
N ILE A 44 -8.72 -3.31 -4.12
CA ILE A 44 -9.02 -2.12 -4.93
C ILE A 44 -7.94 -1.05 -4.72
N ILE A 45 -7.61 -0.73 -3.46
CA ILE A 45 -6.61 0.30 -3.12
C ILE A 45 -5.24 -0.07 -3.68
N VAL A 46 -4.79 -1.32 -3.47
CA VAL A 46 -3.51 -1.81 -3.98
C VAL A 46 -3.46 -1.71 -5.50
N GLY A 47 -4.50 -2.17 -6.21
CA GLY A 47 -4.54 -2.11 -7.67
C GLY A 47 -4.51 -0.69 -8.22
N PHE A 48 -5.27 0.24 -7.62
CA PHE A 48 -5.25 1.65 -8.03
C PHE A 48 -3.90 2.32 -7.78
N LEU A 49 -3.26 2.08 -6.63
CA LEU A 49 -1.94 2.63 -6.33
C LEU A 49 -0.88 2.12 -7.30
N GLN A 50 -0.88 0.83 -7.62
CA GLN A 50 0.03 0.27 -8.62
C GLN A 50 -0.18 0.92 -10.01
N CYS A 51 -1.44 1.08 -10.43
CA CYS A 51 -1.76 1.78 -11.69
C CYS A 51 -1.32 3.25 -11.68
N LEU A 52 -1.49 3.94 -10.55
CA LEU A 52 -1.04 5.32 -10.37
C LEU A 52 0.47 5.43 -10.49
N PHE A 53 1.23 4.54 -9.86
CA PHE A 53 2.69 4.57 -9.96
C PHE A 53 3.16 4.24 -11.38
N VAL A 54 2.55 3.26 -12.06
CA VAL A 54 2.83 3.01 -13.49
C VAL A 54 2.56 4.26 -14.33
N PHE A 55 1.45 4.96 -14.09
CA PHE A 55 1.14 6.23 -14.75
C PHE A 55 2.23 7.28 -14.54
N LEU A 56 2.68 7.47 -13.29
CA LEU A 56 3.73 8.42 -12.94
C LEU A 56 5.07 8.06 -13.58
N PHE A 57 5.41 6.79 -13.73
CA PHE A 57 6.63 6.36 -14.43
C PHE A 57 6.58 6.64 -15.94
N ILE A 58 5.43 6.46 -16.58
CA ILE A 58 5.29 6.65 -18.03
C ILE A 58 5.13 8.13 -18.40
N LYS A 59 4.32 8.87 -17.64
CA LYS A 59 3.96 10.26 -17.95
C LYS A 59 4.79 11.29 -17.20
N GLY A 60 5.57 10.87 -16.20
CA GLY A 60 6.30 11.75 -15.31
C GLY A 60 5.40 12.43 -14.27
N ALA A 61 5.97 13.41 -13.58
CA ALA A 61 5.25 14.18 -12.56
C ALA A 61 4.06 14.94 -13.18
N PRO A 62 2.92 15.02 -12.47
CA PRO A 62 1.77 15.78 -12.94
C PRO A 62 2.11 17.26 -13.08
N ARG A 63 1.53 17.91 -14.09
CA ARG A 63 1.67 19.36 -14.30
C ARG A 63 1.05 20.13 -13.10
N PRO A 64 1.47 21.38 -12.81
CA PRO A 64 0.92 22.14 -11.67
C PRO A 64 -0.61 22.25 -11.66
N ALA A 65 -1.26 22.40 -12.82
CA ALA A 65 -2.72 22.40 -12.93
C ALA A 65 -3.36 21.05 -12.54
N GLN A 66 -2.70 19.94 -12.89
CA GLN A 66 -3.12 18.61 -12.49
C GLN A 66 -2.89 18.38 -10.99
N MET A 67 -1.79 18.91 -10.43
CA MET A 67 -1.56 18.88 -8.98
C MET A 67 -2.65 19.63 -8.21
N LEU A 68 -3.06 20.81 -8.68
CA LEU A 68 -4.18 21.54 -8.09
C LEU A 68 -5.47 20.73 -8.14
N THR A 69 -5.75 20.08 -9.29
CA THR A 69 -6.92 19.21 -9.44
C THR A 69 -6.88 18.04 -8.45
N LEU A 70 -5.73 17.38 -8.32
CA LEU A 70 -5.53 16.28 -7.35
C LEU A 70 -5.69 16.75 -5.91
N LEU A 71 -5.20 17.94 -5.57
CA LEU A 71 -5.35 18.54 -4.25
C LEU A 71 -6.83 18.82 -3.93
N LEU A 72 -7.57 19.41 -4.88
CA LEU A 72 -9.00 19.65 -4.72
C LEU A 72 -9.80 18.34 -4.58
N LEU A 73 -9.45 17.31 -5.35
CA LEU A 73 -10.03 15.97 -5.21
C LEU A 73 -9.69 15.34 -3.86
N GLY A 74 -8.47 15.54 -3.36
CA GLY A 74 -8.05 15.11 -2.02
C GLY A 74 -8.86 15.79 -0.91
N LEU A 75 -9.07 17.11 -1.00
CA LEU A 75 -9.92 17.84 -0.05
C LEU A 75 -11.38 17.36 -0.11
N LEU A 76 -11.92 17.16 -1.31
CA LEU A 76 -13.26 16.60 -1.48
C LEU A 76 -13.36 15.21 -0.86
N PHE A 77 -12.34 14.36 -1.05
CA PHE A 77 -12.26 13.05 -0.44
C PHE A 77 -12.24 13.12 1.09
N ILE A 78 -11.43 14.02 1.69
CA ILE A 78 -11.39 14.22 3.14
C ILE A 78 -12.78 14.58 3.68
N MET A 79 -13.47 15.53 3.03
CA MET A 79 -14.83 15.92 3.42
C MET A 79 -15.83 14.77 3.29
N ALA A 80 -15.82 14.06 2.16
CA ALA A 80 -16.72 12.92 1.93
C ALA A 80 -16.45 11.77 2.91
N PHE A 81 -15.18 11.48 3.20
CA PHE A 81 -14.77 10.45 4.15
C PHE A 81 -15.25 10.76 5.56
N GLY A 82 -15.11 12.01 6.00
CA GLY A 82 -15.65 12.46 7.29
C GLY A 82 -17.16 12.33 7.37
N TRP A 83 -17.87 12.80 6.35
CA TRP A 83 -19.33 12.71 6.30
C TRP A 83 -19.83 11.27 6.36
N ILE A 84 -19.25 10.36 5.57
CA ILE A 84 -19.59 8.94 5.58
C ILE A 84 -19.21 8.29 6.92
N GLY A 85 -18.06 8.67 7.49
CA GLY A 85 -17.60 8.19 8.80
C GLY A 85 -18.58 8.56 9.91
N ASP A 86 -19.00 9.83 9.95
CA ASP A 86 -19.95 10.35 10.92
C ASP A 86 -21.32 9.69 10.80
N LEU A 87 -21.79 9.43 9.57
CA LEU A 87 -23.04 8.69 9.34
C LEU A 87 -22.97 7.25 9.85
N ARG A 88 -21.80 6.61 9.76
CA ARG A 88 -21.61 5.21 10.16
C ARG A 88 -21.44 5.04 11.66
N SER A 89 -20.58 5.85 12.28
CA SER A 89 -20.18 5.69 13.68
C SER A 89 -20.94 6.63 14.63
N GLY A 90 -21.55 7.69 14.10
CA GLY A 90 -22.00 8.83 14.89
C GLY A 90 -20.84 9.77 15.20
N ALA A 91 -20.99 11.05 14.88
CA ALA A 91 -19.94 12.06 15.07
C ALA A 91 -19.49 12.16 16.55
N ALA A 92 -20.43 12.14 17.50
CA ALA A 92 -20.12 12.24 18.93
C ALA A 92 -19.33 11.02 19.45
N ALA A 93 -19.74 9.81 19.06
CA ALA A 93 -19.06 8.58 19.46
C ALA A 93 -17.65 8.48 18.86
N PHE A 94 -17.46 8.95 17.63
CA PHE A 94 -16.12 9.04 17.04
C PHE A 94 -15.25 10.07 17.75
N TYR A 95 -15.79 11.24 18.10
CA TYR A 95 -15.05 12.28 18.81
C TYR A 95 -14.60 11.82 20.21
N GLU A 96 -15.47 11.11 20.92
CA GLU A 96 -15.16 10.49 22.22
C GLU A 96 -14.08 9.40 22.10
N LEU A 97 -14.10 8.61 21.02
CA LEU A 97 -13.08 7.59 20.76
C LEU A 97 -11.75 8.19 20.32
N ALA A 98 -11.78 9.24 19.49
CA ALA A 98 -10.59 9.89 18.94
C ALA A 98 -9.84 10.73 19.98
N GLN A 99 -10.55 11.23 21.01
CA GLN A 99 -10.01 12.06 22.10
C GLN A 99 -9.03 13.15 21.61
N PRO A 100 -9.44 14.05 20.68
CA PRO A 100 -8.58 15.12 20.23
C PRO A 100 -8.18 16.04 21.40
N SER A 101 -6.98 16.63 21.32
CA SER A 101 -6.53 17.58 22.34
C SER A 101 -7.40 18.83 22.37
N GLN A 102 -7.38 19.54 23.51
CA GLN A 102 -8.08 20.84 23.66
C GLN A 102 -7.60 21.92 22.68
N SER A 103 -6.44 21.70 22.03
CA SER A 103 -5.87 22.57 21.00
C SER A 103 -6.32 22.21 19.58
N TYR A 104 -7.13 21.17 19.40
CA TYR A 104 -7.64 20.79 18.08
C TYR A 104 -8.60 21.88 17.55
N PRO A 105 -8.44 22.37 16.31
CA PRO A 105 -9.27 23.46 15.84
C PRO A 105 -10.71 23.03 15.53
N ASP A 106 -11.68 23.59 16.26
CA ASP A 106 -13.11 23.28 16.09
C ASP A 106 -13.70 23.70 14.74
N PHE A 107 -13.04 24.62 14.03
CA PHE A 107 -13.50 25.09 12.71
C PHE A 107 -13.25 24.07 11.58
N LEU A 108 -12.41 23.06 11.80
CA LEU A 108 -12.09 22.08 10.78
C LEU A 108 -13.24 21.06 10.61
N PRO A 109 -13.62 20.71 9.37
CA PRO A 109 -14.56 19.63 9.12
C PRO A 109 -14.11 18.32 9.76
N SER A 110 -15.05 17.52 10.26
CA SER A 110 -14.80 16.22 10.91
C SER A 110 -13.89 15.30 10.08
N GLY A 111 -13.96 15.38 8.75
CA GLY A 111 -13.10 14.63 7.83
C GLY A 111 -11.61 14.78 8.09
N PHE A 112 -11.15 15.95 8.53
CA PHE A 112 -9.75 16.16 8.89
C PHE A 112 -9.36 15.33 10.11
N LEU A 113 -10.21 15.27 11.13
CA LEU A 113 -9.99 14.43 12.31
C LEU A 113 -9.99 12.94 11.94
N TRP A 114 -10.95 12.52 11.11
CA TRP A 114 -11.00 11.15 10.59
C TRP A 114 -9.71 10.73 9.90
N VAL A 115 -9.25 11.52 8.91
CA VAL A 115 -8.02 11.20 8.19
C VAL A 115 -6.80 11.25 9.10
N TYR A 116 -6.72 12.24 10.00
CA TYR A 116 -5.65 12.34 10.99
C TYR A 116 -5.56 11.07 11.83
N ILE A 117 -6.65 10.66 12.49
CA ILE A 117 -6.70 9.49 13.37
C ILE A 117 -6.35 8.20 12.60
N TYR A 118 -6.84 8.03 11.37
CA TYR A 118 -6.52 6.85 10.57
C TYR A 118 -5.03 6.76 10.22
N ILE A 119 -4.36 7.89 10.00
CA ILE A 119 -2.92 7.93 9.70
C ILE A 119 -2.09 7.78 10.98
N THR A 120 -2.47 8.44 12.07
CA THR A 120 -1.65 8.49 13.28
C THR A 120 -1.82 7.28 14.18
N THR A 121 -2.99 6.63 14.21
CA THR A 121 -3.21 5.53 15.16
C THR A 121 -2.32 4.32 14.90
N PRO A 122 -2.05 3.88 13.65
CA PRO A 122 -1.08 2.82 13.41
C PRO A 122 0.33 3.17 13.94
N LEU A 123 0.76 4.43 13.80
CA LEU A 123 2.02 4.91 14.35
C LEU A 123 1.98 4.93 15.88
N ASN A 124 0.87 5.37 16.47
CA ASN A 124 0.66 5.39 17.91
C ASN A 124 0.70 3.97 18.50
N ASN A 125 0.11 2.99 17.82
CA ASN A 125 0.18 1.58 18.19
C ASN A 125 1.63 1.07 18.18
N LEU A 126 2.43 1.43 17.15
CA LEU A 126 3.85 1.09 17.12
C LEU A 126 4.60 1.69 18.31
N VAL A 127 4.41 2.99 18.57
CA VAL A 127 5.05 3.68 19.71
C VAL A 127 4.64 3.03 21.02
N HIS A 128 3.35 2.78 21.21
CA HIS A 128 2.82 2.13 22.41
C HIS A 128 3.51 0.79 22.66
N GLN A 129 3.55 -0.09 21.66
CA GLN A 129 4.25 -1.37 21.79
C GLN A 129 5.73 -1.19 22.14
N THR A 130 6.42 -0.23 21.50
CA THR A 130 7.84 0.00 21.81
C THR A 130 8.11 0.50 23.22
N MET A 131 7.10 1.06 23.89
CA MET A 131 7.19 1.57 25.25
C MET A 131 6.67 0.60 26.30
N THR A 132 5.68 -0.23 25.96
CA THR A 132 5.03 -1.13 26.92
C THR A 132 5.61 -2.53 26.92
N SER A 133 6.22 -2.95 25.81
CA SER A 133 6.49 -4.36 25.55
C SER A 133 7.91 -4.57 25.05
N ALA A 134 8.65 -5.44 25.74
CA ALA A 134 9.98 -5.82 25.32
C ALA A 134 9.91 -6.72 24.07
N PRO A 135 10.89 -6.64 23.15
CA PRO A 135 10.96 -7.55 22.01
C PRO A 135 11.19 -9.00 22.47
N GLU A 136 10.65 -9.95 21.71
CA GLU A 136 10.73 -11.39 21.99
C GLU A 136 12.10 -11.99 21.62
N TRP A 137 12.91 -11.26 20.85
CA TRP A 137 14.20 -11.73 20.30
C TRP A 137 14.06 -13.03 19.47
N ASN A 138 12.98 -13.11 18.71
CA ASN A 138 12.69 -14.20 17.79
C ASN A 138 13.46 -14.03 16.47
N TRP A 139 14.66 -14.61 16.42
CA TRP A 139 15.50 -14.64 15.22
C TRP A 139 14.88 -15.40 14.04
N GLY A 140 13.86 -16.23 14.29
CA GLY A 140 13.10 -16.90 13.23
C GLY A 140 12.10 -16.00 12.51
N LEU A 141 11.95 -14.74 12.94
CA LEU A 141 11.03 -13.74 12.35
C LEU A 141 9.60 -14.26 12.22
N THR A 142 9.17 -15.05 13.20
CA THR A 142 7.90 -15.79 13.12
C THR A 142 6.73 -14.84 12.96
N ASN A 143 6.71 -13.72 13.68
CA ASN A 143 5.62 -12.76 13.61
C ASN A 143 5.63 -12.01 12.27
N SER A 144 6.82 -11.54 11.85
CA SER A 144 6.99 -10.73 10.63
C SER A 144 6.78 -11.51 9.34
N MET A 145 7.20 -12.78 9.31
CA MET A 145 7.24 -13.62 8.11
C MET A 145 6.10 -14.64 8.03
N ALA A 146 5.25 -14.76 9.06
CA ALA A 146 4.12 -15.68 9.07
C ALA A 146 3.24 -15.58 7.80
N LEU A 147 3.07 -14.36 7.28
CA LEU A 147 2.22 -14.10 6.11
C LEU A 147 2.84 -14.47 4.76
N LEU A 148 4.10 -14.93 4.75
CA LEU A 148 4.77 -15.48 3.57
C LEU A 148 4.28 -16.88 3.23
N LEU A 149 3.87 -17.65 4.23
CA LEU A 149 3.44 -19.02 4.01
C LEU A 149 1.92 -19.08 3.82
N PRO A 150 1.44 -19.91 2.88
CA PRO A 150 0.03 -20.26 2.82
C PRO A 150 -0.44 -20.82 4.16
N SER A 151 -1.70 -20.54 4.55
CA SER A 151 -2.26 -20.99 5.83
C SER A 151 -2.08 -22.49 6.11
N VAL A 152 -2.16 -23.32 5.07
CA VAL A 152 -1.96 -24.78 5.14
C VAL A 152 -0.56 -25.15 5.64
N ILE A 153 0.48 -24.47 5.12
CA ILE A 153 1.88 -24.72 5.52
C ILE A 153 2.16 -24.01 6.84
N ARG A 154 1.65 -22.80 7.00
CA ARG A 154 1.85 -21.95 8.17
C ARG A 154 1.46 -22.65 9.47
N ASN A 155 0.31 -23.34 9.48
CA ASN A 155 -0.18 -24.05 10.67
C ASN A 155 0.64 -25.31 11.03
N ILE A 156 1.57 -25.74 10.17
CA ILE A 156 2.48 -26.86 10.45
C ILE A 156 3.73 -26.36 11.19
N PHE A 157 4.19 -25.15 10.86
CA PHE A 157 5.43 -24.57 11.39
C PHE A 157 5.21 -23.61 12.55
N TYR A 158 4.01 -23.06 12.67
CA TYR A 158 3.70 -22.03 13.65
C TYR A 158 2.44 -22.40 14.41
N ASP A 159 2.50 -22.32 15.74
CA ASP A 159 1.35 -22.59 16.59
C ASP A 159 0.26 -21.54 16.37
N SER A 160 -0.96 -22.03 16.16
CA SER A 160 -2.12 -21.18 15.81
C SER A 160 -2.54 -20.18 16.90
N ALA A 161 -2.00 -20.33 18.12
CA ALA A 161 -2.37 -19.55 19.29
C ALA A 161 -1.66 -18.18 19.41
N ASP A 162 -0.53 -17.97 18.73
CA ASP A 162 0.36 -16.82 19.00
C ASP A 162 0.35 -15.71 17.93
N PHE A 163 -0.55 -15.79 16.94
CA PHE A 163 -0.80 -14.68 16.01
C PHE A 163 -1.64 -13.58 16.69
N PHE A 164 -1.23 -13.17 17.89
CA PHE A 164 -1.87 -12.13 18.67
C PHE A 164 -1.61 -10.77 18.03
N LYS A 165 -2.66 -9.94 18.00
CA LYS A 165 -2.59 -8.52 17.61
C LYS A 165 -1.53 -7.87 18.51
N GLY A 166 -0.54 -7.18 17.96
CA GLY A 166 0.46 -6.45 18.77
C GLY A 166 -0.20 -5.56 19.82
N ASP A 167 0.55 -5.06 20.81
CA ASP A 167 -0.07 -4.26 21.87
C ASP A 167 -0.69 -2.98 21.30
N LEU A 168 -2.02 -2.98 21.22
CA LEU A 168 -2.83 -1.91 20.66
C LEU A 168 -3.24 -0.96 21.78
N VAL A 169 -3.26 0.33 21.48
CA VAL A 169 -3.81 1.34 22.41
C VAL A 169 -5.32 1.13 22.61
N THR A 170 -6.02 0.75 21.54
CA THR A 170 -7.44 0.42 21.58
C THR A 170 -7.78 -0.59 20.49
N GLU A 171 -8.66 -1.55 20.80
CA GLU A 171 -9.12 -2.53 19.81
C GLU A 171 -9.90 -1.91 18.65
N ALA A 172 -10.48 -0.72 18.84
CA ALA A 172 -11.20 -0.01 17.81
C ALA A 172 -10.28 0.44 16.65
N PHE A 173 -8.99 0.62 16.92
CA PHE A 173 -7.97 0.98 15.95
C PHE A 173 -6.88 -0.07 15.89
N ASN A 174 -7.25 -1.27 15.42
CA ASN A 174 -6.40 -2.46 15.36
C ASN A 174 -5.44 -2.54 14.16
N VAL A 175 -5.26 -1.43 13.45
CA VAL A 175 -4.36 -1.37 12.29
C VAL A 175 -2.94 -1.10 12.77
N SER A 176 -1.98 -1.86 12.24
CA SER A 176 -0.58 -1.81 12.63
C SER A 176 0.34 -1.52 11.44
N THR A 177 1.47 -0.86 11.72
CA THR A 177 2.48 -0.61 10.68
C THR A 177 3.22 -1.89 10.29
N ALA A 178 3.90 -1.86 9.15
CA ALA A 178 4.80 -2.91 8.70
C ALA A 178 5.97 -3.20 9.68
N PHE A 179 6.27 -2.25 10.57
CA PHE A 179 7.37 -2.34 11.53
C PHE A 179 6.96 -2.95 12.86
N MET A 180 5.66 -3.09 13.13
CA MET A 180 5.14 -3.58 14.41
C MET A 180 5.62 -5.00 14.72
N ASP A 181 5.38 -5.94 13.80
CA ASP A 181 5.79 -7.33 13.97
C ASP A 181 7.32 -7.49 13.96
N MET A 182 8.02 -6.62 13.20
CA MET A 182 9.48 -6.62 13.14
C MET A 182 10.12 -6.12 14.44
N TYR A 183 9.50 -5.12 15.07
CA TYR A 183 9.87 -4.72 16.42
C TYR A 183 9.60 -5.83 17.43
N ARG A 184 8.46 -6.53 17.33
CA ARG A 184 8.16 -7.66 18.20
C ARG A 184 9.22 -8.75 18.12
N ASP A 185 9.62 -9.13 16.90
CA ASP A 185 10.60 -10.17 16.68
C ASP A 185 12.01 -9.75 17.16
N LEU A 186 12.51 -8.58 16.75
CA LEU A 186 13.93 -8.23 16.91
C LEU A 186 14.19 -6.83 17.51
N GLY A 187 13.15 -6.14 17.97
CA GLY A 187 13.24 -4.78 18.52
C GLY A 187 13.64 -3.73 17.47
N PHE A 188 14.25 -2.64 17.93
CA PHE A 188 14.77 -1.58 17.07
C PHE A 188 15.74 -2.07 15.97
N PRO A 189 16.68 -3.01 16.24
CA PRO A 189 17.53 -3.59 15.20
C PRO A 189 16.74 -4.20 14.04
N GLY A 190 15.64 -4.90 14.33
CA GLY A 190 14.75 -5.46 13.31
C GLY A 190 14.16 -4.40 12.40
N MET A 191 13.60 -3.33 12.99
CA MET A 191 13.01 -2.23 12.21
C MET A 191 14.04 -1.53 11.31
N MET A 192 15.27 -1.33 11.82
CA MET A 192 16.37 -0.76 11.06
C MET A 192 16.77 -1.68 9.90
N ALA A 193 16.89 -2.98 10.15
CA ALA A 193 17.21 -3.97 9.13
C ALA A 193 16.14 -4.00 8.03
N LEU A 194 14.86 -4.00 8.39
CA LEU A 194 13.75 -3.96 7.42
C LEU A 194 13.80 -2.68 6.57
N SER A 195 14.00 -1.52 7.20
CA SER A 195 14.11 -0.24 6.50
C SER A 195 15.28 -0.23 5.52
N PHE A 196 16.43 -0.78 5.93
CA PHE A 196 17.61 -0.91 5.08
C PHE A 196 17.33 -1.84 3.89
N ILE A 197 16.75 -3.03 4.12
CA ILE A 197 16.39 -3.99 3.06
C ILE A 197 15.44 -3.34 2.05
N ILE A 198 14.38 -2.68 2.52
CA ILE A 198 13.42 -1.98 1.67
C ILE A 198 14.14 -0.94 0.80
N GLY A 199 15.01 -0.12 1.40
CA GLY A 199 15.78 0.90 0.70
C GLY A 199 16.72 0.30 -0.35
N SER A 200 17.49 -0.73 0.01
CA SER A 200 18.42 -1.41 -0.91
C SER A 200 17.70 -2.08 -2.07
N VAL A 201 16.62 -2.83 -1.80
CA VAL A 201 15.83 -3.50 -2.85
C VAL A 201 15.19 -2.47 -3.78
N SER A 202 14.63 -1.39 -3.23
CA SER A 202 14.02 -0.33 -4.03
C SER A 202 15.05 0.34 -4.95
N ARG A 203 16.26 0.58 -4.44
CA ARG A 203 17.36 1.15 -5.23
C ARG A 203 17.78 0.23 -6.37
N LEU A 204 18.01 -1.06 -6.08
CA LEU A 204 18.42 -2.04 -7.08
C LEU A 204 17.41 -2.14 -8.23
N VAL A 205 16.12 -2.16 -7.92
CA VAL A 205 15.07 -2.20 -8.94
C VAL A 205 15.02 -0.91 -9.75
N TYR A 206 15.10 0.25 -9.08
CA TYR A 206 14.98 1.56 -9.71
C TYR A 206 16.12 1.87 -10.70
N ASP A 207 17.34 1.41 -10.44
CA ASP A 207 18.51 1.68 -11.30
C ASP A 207 18.45 0.97 -12.67
N HIS A 208 17.48 0.08 -12.88
CA HIS A 208 17.30 -0.61 -14.16
C HIS A 208 16.29 0.10 -15.07
N ASN A 209 16.70 0.47 -16.29
CA ASN A 209 15.83 1.10 -17.30
C ASN A 209 14.99 0.10 -18.12
N SER A 210 14.35 -0.85 -17.44
CA SER A 210 13.54 -1.91 -18.09
C SER A 210 12.05 -1.77 -17.76
N ILE A 211 11.18 -2.31 -18.63
CA ILE A 211 9.74 -2.39 -18.37
C ILE A 211 9.46 -3.12 -17.05
N ARG A 212 10.20 -4.22 -16.78
CA ARG A 212 10.06 -4.99 -15.53
C ARG A 212 10.41 -4.15 -14.31
N ALA A 213 11.45 -3.34 -14.39
CA ALA A 213 11.84 -2.45 -13.31
C ALA A 213 10.73 -1.46 -12.96
N VAL A 214 10.08 -0.84 -13.95
CA VAL A 214 8.92 0.05 -13.73
C VAL A 214 7.79 -0.68 -13.00
N LEU A 215 7.45 -1.90 -13.44
CA LEU A 215 6.38 -2.69 -12.82
C LEU A 215 6.74 -3.11 -11.38
N PHE A 216 7.97 -3.56 -11.14
CA PHE A 216 8.46 -3.91 -9.81
C PHE A 216 8.52 -2.68 -8.88
N SER A 217 8.98 -1.54 -9.38
CA SER A 217 8.97 -0.28 -8.65
C SER A 217 7.55 0.16 -8.29
N ALA A 218 6.57 -0.02 -9.17
CA ALA A 218 5.16 0.28 -8.87
C ALA A 218 4.63 -0.57 -7.69
N VAL A 219 4.98 -1.86 -7.64
CA VAL A 219 4.64 -2.73 -6.50
C VAL A 219 5.37 -2.28 -5.22
N LEU A 220 6.68 -2.02 -5.30
CA LEU A 220 7.48 -1.58 -4.13
C LEU A 220 7.01 -0.24 -3.56
N LEU A 221 6.68 0.74 -4.41
CA LEU A 221 6.15 2.03 -3.99
C LEU A 221 4.78 1.89 -3.33
N GLN A 222 3.92 1.00 -3.83
CA GLN A 222 2.66 0.68 -3.17
C GLN A 222 2.89 0.06 -1.79
N CYS A 223 3.83 -0.88 -1.65
CA CYS A 223 4.20 -1.43 -0.35
C CYS A 223 4.72 -0.35 0.59
N ALA A 224 5.57 0.55 0.10
CA ALA A 224 6.14 1.65 0.89
C ALA A 224 5.05 2.59 1.38
N LEU A 225 4.14 3.02 0.50
CA LEU A 225 3.04 3.92 0.86
C LEU A 225 2.08 3.28 1.86
N LEU A 226 1.74 2.00 1.69
CA LEU A 226 0.82 1.30 2.59
C LEU A 226 1.51 0.69 3.81
N SER A 227 2.83 0.87 3.97
CA SER A 227 3.61 0.32 5.10
C SER A 227 3.16 0.89 6.44
N ILE A 228 2.56 2.09 6.46
CA ILE A 228 1.96 2.65 7.67
C ILE A 228 0.73 1.86 8.14
N PHE A 229 0.05 1.12 7.25
CA PHE A 229 -1.19 0.41 7.56
C PHE A 229 -1.03 -1.10 7.66
N PHE A 230 -0.02 -1.68 7.00
CA PHE A 230 0.16 -3.12 6.98
C PHE A 230 1.51 -3.53 6.37
N ASN A 231 2.04 -4.68 6.81
CA ASN A 231 3.23 -5.28 6.22
C ASN A 231 2.96 -5.95 4.87
N HIS A 232 2.91 -5.15 3.80
CA HIS A 232 2.76 -5.67 2.44
C HIS A 232 4.04 -6.35 1.90
N TYR A 233 5.21 -6.09 2.51
CA TYR A 233 6.49 -6.64 2.05
C TYR A 233 6.60 -8.14 2.27
N PHE A 234 6.06 -8.66 3.37
CA PHE A 234 6.01 -10.09 3.65
C PHE A 234 4.64 -10.71 3.39
N TYR A 235 3.79 -10.05 2.61
CA TYR A 235 2.48 -10.59 2.26
C TYR A 235 2.57 -11.42 0.98
N LEU A 236 2.30 -12.73 1.09
CA LEU A 236 2.46 -13.69 -0.01
C LEU A 236 1.78 -13.25 -1.33
N PRO A 237 0.51 -12.79 -1.35
CA PRO A 237 -0.11 -12.37 -2.61
C PRO A 237 0.53 -11.13 -3.26
N ILE A 238 1.26 -10.30 -2.51
CA ILE A 238 2.02 -9.19 -3.09
C ILE A 238 3.34 -9.71 -3.64
N LEU A 239 4.08 -10.49 -2.86
CA LEU A 239 5.36 -11.07 -3.30
C LEU A 239 5.22 -11.96 -4.52
N PHE A 240 4.11 -12.69 -4.64
CA PHE A 240 3.87 -13.55 -5.80
C PHE A 240 3.65 -12.76 -7.10
N GLN A 241 3.50 -11.43 -7.05
CA GLN A 241 3.44 -10.60 -8.26
C GLN A 241 4.80 -10.50 -8.96
N TYR A 242 5.91 -10.48 -8.22
CA TYR A 242 7.26 -10.38 -8.81
C TYR A 242 7.57 -11.52 -9.78
N PRO A 243 7.42 -12.82 -9.42
CA PRO A 243 7.66 -13.91 -10.36
C PRO A 243 6.68 -13.89 -11.54
N LEU A 244 5.40 -13.53 -11.32
CA LEU A 244 4.42 -13.43 -12.41
C LEU A 244 4.80 -12.35 -13.44
N ILE A 245 5.24 -11.19 -12.98
CA ILE A 245 5.73 -10.11 -13.84
C ILE A 245 7.06 -10.51 -14.52
N ALA A 246 7.95 -11.22 -13.82
CA ALA A 246 9.22 -11.69 -14.37
C ALA A 246 9.04 -12.70 -15.52
N LEU A 247 8.10 -13.63 -15.36
CA LEU A 247 7.77 -14.66 -16.35
C LEU A 247 7.03 -14.08 -17.56
N PHE A 248 6.38 -12.93 -17.43
CA PHE A 248 5.71 -12.30 -18.55
C PHE A 248 6.73 -11.90 -19.64
N PRO A 249 6.53 -12.34 -20.90
CA PRO A 249 7.47 -12.07 -21.97
C PRO A 249 7.35 -10.61 -22.42
N PHE A 250 8.32 -9.78 -22.04
CA PHE A 250 8.52 -8.46 -22.62
C PHE A 250 9.57 -8.55 -23.72
N GLY A 251 9.34 -7.86 -24.85
CA GLY A 251 10.40 -7.63 -25.82
C GLY A 251 11.57 -6.88 -25.18
N ARG A 252 12.80 -7.04 -25.69
CA ARG A 252 14.03 -6.40 -25.19
C ARG A 252 14.07 -4.85 -25.33
N LYS A 253 12.93 -4.18 -25.43
CA LYS A 253 12.87 -2.72 -25.57
C LYS A 253 13.15 -2.05 -24.23
N ASN A 254 13.94 -0.98 -24.26
CA ASN A 254 14.17 -0.15 -23.09
C ASN A 254 12.91 0.67 -22.78
N CYS A 255 12.67 0.98 -21.51
CA CYS A 255 11.50 1.80 -21.14
C CYS A 255 11.57 3.21 -21.77
N LEU A 256 12.79 3.75 -21.92
CA LEU A 256 13.03 5.08 -22.48
C LEU A 256 12.61 5.21 -23.95
N GLU A 257 12.83 4.16 -24.74
CA GLU A 257 12.41 4.10 -26.15
C GLU A 257 10.88 4.16 -26.28
N VAL A 258 10.16 3.52 -25.35
CA VAL A 258 8.69 3.56 -25.31
C VAL A 258 8.17 4.95 -24.95
N THR A 259 8.91 5.72 -24.14
CA THR A 259 8.53 7.10 -23.79
C THR A 259 8.84 8.12 -24.89
N GLU A 260 9.96 7.98 -25.61
CA GLU A 260 10.32 8.89 -26.72
C GLU A 260 9.37 8.77 -27.93
N GLU A 261 9.03 7.53 -28.33
CA GLU A 261 8.02 7.30 -29.38
C GLU A 261 6.64 7.89 -29.01
N ASN A 262 6.40 8.07 -27.70
CA ASN A 262 5.17 8.67 -27.18
C ASN A 262 5.19 10.19 -27.05
N SER A 263 6.37 10.84 -26.96
CA SER A 263 6.50 12.31 -26.92
C SER A 263 6.27 12.94 -28.29
N ASP A 264 6.70 12.29 -29.37
CA ASP A 264 6.53 12.82 -30.73
C ASP A 264 5.04 12.87 -31.16
N LEU A 265 4.20 12.02 -30.57
CA LEU A 265 2.75 11.99 -30.76
C LEU A 265 1.96 12.85 -29.75
N ALA A 266 2.64 13.60 -28.89
CA ALA A 266 2.02 14.52 -27.93
C ALA A 266 2.24 16.01 -28.28
N PHE A 267 3.08 16.29 -29.28
CA PHE A 267 3.36 17.63 -29.83
C PHE A 267 2.89 17.81 -31.28
N ALA A 268 2.07 16.89 -31.80
CA ALA A 268 1.32 17.01 -33.05
C ALA A 268 -0.18 17.08 -32.74
#